data_AF-A0A3M1BD07-F1
#
_entry.id   AF-A0A3M1BD07-F1
#
_cell.length_a   1.000
_cell.length_b   1.000
_cell.length_c   1.000
_cell.angle_alpha   90.00
_cell.angle_beta   90.00
_cell.angle_gamma   90.00
#
_symmetry.space_group_name_H-M   'P 1'
#
loop_
_entity.id
_entity.type
_entity.pdbx_description
1 polymer ?
#
loop_
_entity_poly.entity_id
_entity_poly.type
_entity_poly.pdbx_seq_one_letter_code
_entity_poly.pdbx_strand_id
1 'polypeptide(L)'
;MRVLPSIQLHALDLEQFFPKAVTSLTALLFMLCLIPSALRANNGEPVVTLTDANGDTYRVCLACDNVINGGVVEGDEFGCPNPEWDPSLITNVVLPTGGTGDLEFVWIFTTDDPTDPFAQWTPIPNTNAPEFDPGPISVTTYFRRCARRSGCTDYVGESNIIMKEA
;
A
#
# COMPACT_ATOMS: atom_id res chain seq x y z
N MET A 1 10.14 1.37 -43.02
CA MET A 1 9.63 2.74 -42.84
C MET A 1 8.13 2.68 -42.57
N ARG A 2 7.61 3.58 -41.71
CA ARG A 2 6.24 3.67 -41.13
C ARG A 2 6.13 2.97 -39.76
N VAL A 3 6.53 3.64 -38.67
CA VAL A 3 5.80 4.67 -37.90
C VAL A 3 4.55 4.07 -37.24
N LEU A 4 4.69 3.71 -35.96
CA LEU A 4 3.56 3.48 -35.06
C LEU A 4 2.94 4.85 -34.73
N PRO A 5 1.63 5.08 -34.95
CA PRO A 5 0.99 6.28 -34.46
C PRO A 5 0.62 6.14 -32.99
N SER A 6 0.90 7.22 -32.28
CA SER A 6 0.62 7.49 -30.87
C SER A 6 -0.87 7.83 -30.66
N ILE A 7 -1.43 7.28 -29.58
CA ILE A 7 -2.52 7.78 -28.71
C ILE A 7 -3.79 8.32 -29.39
N GLN A 8 -4.93 7.69 -29.11
CA GLN A 8 -6.11 8.37 -28.53
C GLN A 8 -6.92 7.35 -27.73
N LEU A 9 -6.86 7.43 -26.40
CA LEU A 9 -7.83 6.84 -25.49
C LEU A 9 -9.14 7.66 -25.65
N HIS A 10 -9.82 7.48 -26.77
CA HIS A 10 -11.20 7.95 -26.87
C HIS A 10 -12.05 7.06 -25.97
N ALA A 11 -12.83 7.72 -25.12
CA ALA A 11 -13.76 7.14 -24.17
C ALA A 11 -14.33 5.82 -24.70
N LEU A 12 -14.12 4.73 -23.95
CA LEU A 12 -14.91 3.52 -24.17
C LEU A 12 -16.37 3.92 -24.00
N ASP A 13 -17.08 3.98 -25.12
CA ASP A 13 -18.50 4.23 -25.21
C ASP A 13 -19.23 3.31 -24.24
N LEU A 14 -19.80 3.90 -23.18
CA LEU A 14 -20.69 3.21 -22.24
C LEU A 14 -21.92 2.61 -22.94
N GLU A 15 -22.15 2.91 -24.21
CA GLU A 15 -23.25 2.38 -25.01
C GLU A 15 -23.02 0.95 -25.54
N GLN A 16 -21.78 0.43 -25.57
CA GLN A 16 -21.55 -0.95 -26.03
C GLN A 16 -21.90 -2.02 -24.97
N PHE A 17 -22.06 -1.63 -23.70
CA PHE A 17 -22.40 -2.54 -22.60
C PHE A 17 -23.91 -2.72 -22.37
N PHE A 18 -24.78 -1.94 -23.04
CA PHE A 18 -26.22 -1.99 -22.83
C PHE A 18 -27.01 -2.09 -24.14
N PRO A 19 -27.09 -3.28 -24.78
CA PRO A 19 -28.01 -3.46 -25.88
C PRO A 19 -29.45 -3.41 -25.34
N LYS A 20 -30.14 -2.30 -25.62
CA LYS A 20 -31.61 -2.14 -25.63
C LYS A 20 -32.37 -2.90 -24.52
N ALA A 21 -32.32 -2.44 -23.28
CA ALA A 21 -33.47 -2.46 -22.34
C ALA A 21 -33.04 -1.97 -20.96
N VAL A 22 -33.06 -0.65 -20.72
CA VAL A 22 -33.18 -0.14 -19.35
C VAL A 22 -34.19 1.00 -19.36
N THR A 23 -35.47 0.65 -19.52
CA THR A 23 -36.58 1.60 -19.43
C THR A 23 -37.29 1.58 -18.07
N SER A 24 -36.75 0.89 -17.06
CA SER A 24 -37.36 0.86 -15.73
C SER A 24 -36.36 1.18 -14.62
N LEU A 25 -36.60 2.31 -13.95
CA LEU A 25 -35.85 2.84 -12.81
C LEU A 25 -35.78 1.85 -11.62
N THR A 26 -36.65 0.84 -11.62
CA THR A 26 -36.67 -0.24 -10.61
C THR A 26 -35.59 -1.29 -10.79
N ALA A 27 -35.03 -1.47 -12.00
CA ALA A 27 -33.96 -2.45 -12.25
C ALA A 27 -32.59 -1.95 -11.77
N LEU A 28 -32.37 -0.64 -11.76
CA LEU A 28 -31.13 -0.01 -11.30
C LEU A 28 -30.93 -0.14 -9.78
N LEU A 29 -32.03 -0.24 -9.01
CA LEU A 29 -31.99 -0.38 -7.55
C LEU A 29 -31.84 -1.84 -7.10
N PHE A 30 -32.20 -2.82 -7.94
CA PHE A 30 -32.08 -4.24 -7.61
C PHE A 30 -30.70 -4.85 -7.92
N MET A 31 -29.93 -4.21 -8.81
CA MET A 31 -28.55 -4.63 -9.11
C MET A 31 -27.55 -4.23 -8.01
N LEU A 32 -27.98 -3.49 -6.98
CA LEU A 32 -27.14 -3.15 -5.82
C LEU A 32 -27.27 -4.16 -4.65
N CYS A 33 -28.12 -5.19 -4.75
CA CYS A 33 -28.49 -6.03 -3.60
C CYS A 33 -28.23 -7.55 -3.75
N LEU A 34 -27.58 -8.01 -4.82
CA LEU A 34 -27.32 -9.43 -5.05
C LEU A 34 -25.84 -9.72 -5.36
N ILE A 35 -24.92 -9.20 -4.53
CA ILE A 35 -23.58 -9.79 -4.46
C ILE A 35 -23.65 -10.89 -3.39
N PRO A 36 -23.74 -12.18 -3.76
CA PRO A 36 -23.66 -13.25 -2.78
C PRO A 36 -22.30 -13.17 -2.08
N SER A 37 -22.37 -13.21 -0.76
CA SER A 37 -21.22 -13.28 0.14
C SER A 37 -20.37 -14.50 -0.19
N ALA A 38 -19.31 -14.29 -0.97
CA ALA A 38 -18.24 -15.28 -1.17
C ALA A 38 -16.92 -14.58 -1.55
N LEU A 39 -16.48 -13.61 -0.74
CA LEU A 39 -15.05 -13.33 -0.67
C LEU A 39 -14.40 -14.52 0.06
N ARG A 40 -13.93 -15.51 -0.70
CA ARG A 40 -13.14 -16.61 -0.14
C ARG A 40 -11.67 -16.30 -0.38
N ALA A 41 -11.01 -15.78 0.65
CA ALA A 41 -9.57 -15.55 0.69
C ALA A 41 -8.83 -16.91 0.64
N ASN A 42 -8.36 -17.29 -0.54
CA ASN A 42 -7.26 -18.24 -0.66
C ASN A 42 -6.35 -17.71 -1.77
N ASN A 43 -5.32 -16.97 -1.35
CA ASN A 43 -4.21 -16.41 -2.13
C ASN A 43 -4.38 -14.98 -2.71
N GLY A 44 -5.32 -14.19 -2.19
CA GLY A 44 -5.11 -12.76 -1.91
C GLY A 44 -5.43 -11.68 -2.95
N GLU A 45 -5.70 -11.98 -4.22
CA GLU A 45 -6.25 -10.98 -5.16
C GLU A 45 -7.78 -11.10 -5.20
N PRO A 46 -8.56 -10.08 -4.77
CA PRO A 46 -10.01 -10.13 -4.90
C PRO A 46 -10.39 -10.18 -6.39
N VAL A 47 -11.04 -11.25 -6.82
CA VAL A 47 -11.54 -11.37 -8.18
C VAL A 47 -13.05 -11.32 -8.15
N VAL A 48 -13.62 -10.32 -8.81
CA VAL A 48 -15.06 -10.24 -9.05
C VAL A 48 -15.35 -10.89 -10.40
N THR A 49 -16.22 -11.89 -10.41
CA THR A 49 -16.73 -12.45 -11.66
C THR A 49 -18.03 -11.73 -12.02
N LEU A 50 -18.02 -11.04 -13.15
CA LEU A 50 -19.21 -10.43 -13.73
C LEU A 50 -19.73 -11.35 -14.84
N THR A 51 -21.04 -11.50 -14.96
CA THR A 51 -21.65 -12.20 -16.09
C THR A 51 -22.51 -11.21 -16.85
N ASP A 52 -22.34 -11.13 -18.16
CA ASP A 52 -23.16 -10.29 -19.01
C ASP A 52 -24.56 -10.90 -19.27
N ALA A 53 -25.40 -10.16 -20.00
CA ALA A 53 -26.74 -10.62 -20.35
C ALA A 53 -26.76 -11.83 -21.31
N ASN A 54 -25.63 -12.13 -21.95
CA ASN A 54 -25.48 -13.24 -22.89
C ASN A 54 -24.98 -14.51 -22.17
N GLY A 55 -24.57 -14.40 -20.91
CA GLY A 55 -24.00 -15.50 -20.12
C GLY A 55 -22.47 -15.56 -20.16
N ASP A 56 -21.81 -14.59 -20.79
CA ASP A 56 -20.35 -14.52 -20.84
C ASP A 56 -19.80 -14.02 -19.51
N THR A 57 -18.80 -14.72 -18.98
CA THR A 57 -18.20 -14.40 -17.69
C THR A 57 -16.89 -13.65 -17.85
N TYR A 58 -16.77 -12.52 -17.17
CA TYR A 58 -15.59 -11.68 -17.08
C TYR A 58 -15.00 -11.75 -15.68
N ARG A 59 -13.70 -11.98 -15.59
CA ARG A 59 -12.97 -11.92 -14.33
C ARG A 59 -12.31 -10.56 -14.21
N VAL A 60 -12.75 -9.77 -13.24
CA VAL A 60 -12.13 -8.50 -12.87
C VAL A 60 -11.20 -8.78 -11.71
N CYS A 61 -9.90 -8.70 -11.94
CA CYS A 61 -8.91 -8.67 -10.86
C CYS A 61 -8.99 -7.29 -10.21
N LEU A 62 -9.45 -7.26 -8.96
CA LEU A 62 -9.35 -6.08 -8.12
C LEU A 62 -7.99 -6.17 -7.44
N ALA A 63 -7.00 -5.45 -7.97
CA ALA A 63 -5.73 -5.28 -7.27
C ALA A 63 -5.98 -4.61 -5.89
N CYS A 64 -5.11 -4.87 -4.93
CA CYS A 64 -5.25 -4.20 -3.64
C CYS A 64 -5.12 -2.67 -3.79
N ASP A 65 -6.08 -1.94 -3.23
CA ASP A 65 -6.10 -0.48 -3.25
C ASP A 65 -5.19 0.05 -2.12
N ASN A 66 -3.88 0.10 -2.41
CA ASN A 66 -2.85 0.36 -1.42
C ASN A 66 -2.55 1.86 -1.25
N VAL A 67 -1.72 2.19 -0.26
CA VAL A 67 -1.20 3.55 -0.04
C VAL A 67 -0.37 4.02 -1.25
N ILE A 68 -0.41 5.33 -1.52
CA ILE A 68 0.39 5.97 -2.58
C ILE A 68 1.47 6.91 -2.01
N ASN A 69 1.44 7.14 -0.71
CA ASN A 69 2.40 7.97 0.01
C ASN A 69 2.64 7.36 1.40
N GLY A 70 3.91 7.17 1.80
CA GLY A 70 4.30 6.55 3.08
C GLY A 70 4.27 7.48 4.30
N GLY A 71 3.93 8.75 4.09
CA GLY A 71 3.91 9.77 5.13
C GLY A 71 5.30 10.24 5.53
N VAL A 72 5.36 10.92 6.67
CA VAL A 72 6.57 11.53 7.22
C VAL A 72 6.72 11.14 8.68
N VAL A 73 7.95 10.83 9.07
CA VAL A 73 8.37 10.56 10.44
C VAL A 73 9.50 11.52 10.81
N GLU A 74 9.70 11.74 12.10
CA GLU A 74 10.77 12.57 12.66
C GLU A 74 11.44 11.84 13.82
N GLY A 75 12.69 12.21 14.11
CA GLY A 75 13.46 11.54 15.17
C GLY A 75 14.95 11.40 14.86
N ASP A 76 15.49 12.15 13.89
CA ASP A 76 16.94 12.22 13.70
C ASP A 76 17.60 12.72 14.99
N GLU A 77 18.62 12.00 15.44
CA GLU A 77 19.23 12.26 16.73
C GLU A 77 20.67 11.76 16.77
N PHE A 78 21.51 12.45 17.54
CA PHE A 78 22.89 12.08 17.81
C PHE A 78 23.07 11.84 19.32
N GLY A 79 23.69 10.72 19.67
CA GLY A 79 24.07 10.38 21.02
C GLY A 79 25.53 9.95 21.13
N CYS A 80 26.03 9.89 22.37
CA CYS A 80 27.36 9.37 22.68
C CYS A 80 27.22 8.04 23.45
N PRO A 81 27.42 6.88 22.82
CA PRO A 81 27.28 5.57 23.45
C PRO A 81 28.39 5.31 24.46
N ASN A 82 28.02 4.84 25.65
CA ASN A 82 28.95 4.33 26.67
C ASN A 82 28.21 3.48 27.72
N PRO A 83 28.08 2.14 27.57
CA PRO A 83 28.50 1.29 26.43
C PRO A 83 27.48 1.26 25.27
N GLU A 84 26.24 1.63 25.54
CA GLU A 84 25.14 1.76 24.58
C GLU A 84 24.50 3.14 24.76
N TRP A 85 23.73 3.57 23.78
CA TRP A 85 22.92 4.77 23.86
C TRP A 85 21.47 4.43 23.49
N ASP A 86 20.52 4.88 24.30
CA ASP A 86 19.09 4.68 24.10
C ASP A 86 18.49 5.89 23.36
N PRO A 87 18.20 5.79 22.06
CA PRO A 87 17.64 6.89 21.29
C PRO A 87 16.20 7.19 21.70
N SER A 88 15.77 8.43 21.51
CA SER A 88 14.38 8.80 21.73
C SER A 88 13.42 8.16 20.69
N LEU A 89 12.14 8.07 21.09
CA LEU A 89 11.03 7.61 20.25
C LEU A 89 11.02 8.32 18.89
N ILE A 90 10.90 7.55 17.80
CA ILE A 90 10.65 8.06 16.46
C ILE A 90 9.14 8.31 16.33
N THR A 91 8.75 9.57 16.08
CA THR A 91 7.34 9.99 16.05
C THR A 91 6.81 10.13 14.63
N ASN A 92 5.49 9.92 14.48
CA ASN A 92 4.83 10.18 13.22
C ASN A 92 4.41 11.65 13.10
N VAL A 93 4.77 12.29 11.98
CA VAL A 93 4.33 13.65 11.64
C VAL A 93 3.13 13.62 10.71
N VAL A 94 3.20 12.80 9.66
CA VAL A 94 2.16 12.64 8.65
C VAL A 94 1.90 11.15 8.43
N LEU A 95 0.66 10.71 8.58
CA LEU A 95 0.28 9.32 8.32
C LEU A 95 0.34 9.01 6.81
N PRO A 96 0.57 7.74 6.42
CA PRO A 96 0.43 7.31 5.03
C PRO A 96 -0.97 7.61 4.48
N THR A 97 -1.05 7.87 3.17
CA THR A 97 -2.31 8.24 2.49
C THR A 97 -2.51 7.49 1.17
N GLY A 98 -3.73 7.55 0.63
CA GLY A 98 -4.18 6.75 -0.52
C GLY A 98 -4.67 5.36 -0.12
N GLY A 99 -5.34 4.69 -1.05
CA GLY A 99 -5.91 3.37 -0.80
C GLY A 99 -7.11 3.36 0.14
N THR A 100 -7.64 2.17 0.39
CA THR A 100 -8.80 1.93 1.26
C THR A 100 -8.54 0.82 2.27
N GLY A 101 -9.22 0.89 3.42
CA GLY A 101 -9.00 -0.02 4.56
C GLY A 101 -8.04 0.54 5.62
N ASP A 102 -7.80 -0.23 6.67
CA ASP A 102 -6.92 0.18 7.77
C ASP A 102 -5.44 0.19 7.35
N LEU A 103 -4.61 0.97 8.03
CA LEU A 103 -3.17 0.97 7.83
C LEU A 103 -2.52 -0.14 8.65
N GLU A 104 -1.57 -0.83 8.02
CA GLU A 104 -0.67 -1.79 8.66
C GLU A 104 0.76 -1.29 8.48
N PHE A 105 1.57 -1.46 9.51
CA PHE A 105 2.94 -0.95 9.56
C PHE A 105 3.94 -2.09 9.80
N VAL A 106 5.16 -1.86 9.32
CA VAL A 106 6.37 -2.56 9.75
C VAL A 106 7.52 -1.56 9.73
N TRP A 107 8.39 -1.62 10.72
CA TRP A 107 9.63 -0.87 10.73
C TRP A 107 10.77 -1.73 10.21
N ILE A 108 11.64 -1.11 9.42
CA ILE A 108 12.86 -1.72 8.90
C ILE A 108 14.05 -0.88 9.34
N PHE A 109 15.21 -1.52 9.48
CA PHE A 109 16.46 -0.84 9.81
C PHE A 109 17.60 -1.29 8.91
N THR A 110 18.64 -0.46 8.85
CA THR A 110 19.94 -0.83 8.27
C THR A 110 21.06 -0.13 9.03
N THR A 111 22.24 -0.74 9.03
CA THR A 111 23.50 -0.12 9.47
C THR A 111 24.42 0.19 8.28
N ASP A 112 23.97 -0.10 7.06
CA ASP A 112 24.66 0.27 5.82
C ASP A 112 24.43 1.77 5.51
N ASP A 113 25.15 2.30 4.52
CA ASP A 113 24.85 3.63 3.99
C ASP A 113 23.46 3.62 3.32
N PRO A 114 22.48 4.38 3.83
CA PRO A 114 21.11 4.34 3.30
C PRO A 114 20.99 4.98 1.90
N THR A 115 22.05 5.63 1.42
CA THR A 115 22.12 6.16 0.04
C THR A 115 22.63 5.12 -0.97
N ASP A 116 23.19 4.00 -0.50
CA ASP A 116 23.58 2.88 -1.35
C ASP A 116 22.33 2.15 -1.85
N PRO A 117 22.12 2.02 -3.18
CA PRO A 117 21.00 1.25 -3.73
C PRO A 117 21.03 -0.24 -3.36
N PHE A 118 22.15 -0.75 -2.84
CA PHE A 118 22.31 -2.13 -2.39
C PHE A 118 22.32 -2.26 -0.86
N ALA A 119 22.03 -1.19 -0.11
CA ALA A 119 21.88 -1.26 1.35
C ALA A 119 20.86 -2.33 1.74
N GLN A 120 21.23 -3.19 2.69
CA GLN A 120 20.35 -4.26 3.13
C GLN A 120 19.49 -3.78 4.29
N TRP A 121 18.16 -3.76 4.06
CA TRP A 121 17.19 -3.39 5.07
C TRP A 121 16.57 -4.61 5.71
N THR A 122 16.58 -4.66 7.04
CA THR A 122 16.08 -5.78 7.83
C THR A 122 14.76 -5.38 8.51
N PRO A 123 13.68 -6.18 8.38
CA PRO A 123 12.44 -5.91 9.08
C PRO A 123 12.55 -6.21 10.58
N ILE A 124 11.94 -5.34 11.38
CA ILE A 124 11.83 -5.48 12.83
C ILE A 124 10.49 -6.17 13.15
N PRO A 125 10.51 -7.41 13.66
CA PRO A 125 9.28 -8.15 13.93
C PRO A 125 8.39 -7.44 14.95
N ASN A 126 7.07 -7.66 14.82
CA ASN A 126 6.06 -7.16 15.77
C ASN A 126 5.97 -5.63 15.90
N THR A 127 6.45 -4.89 14.91
CA THR A 127 6.25 -3.45 14.83
C THR A 127 4.98 -3.15 14.04
N ASN A 128 3.92 -2.70 14.71
CA ASN A 128 2.59 -2.48 14.10
C ASN A 128 2.02 -1.07 14.38
N ALA A 129 2.85 -0.19 14.93
CA ALA A 129 2.49 1.18 15.29
C ALA A 129 3.12 2.20 14.32
N PRO A 130 2.50 3.39 14.16
CA PRO A 130 3.07 4.45 13.35
C PRO A 130 4.33 5.08 13.95
N GLU A 131 4.55 4.94 15.25
CA GLU A 131 5.78 5.30 15.99
C GLU A 131 6.66 4.07 16.25
N PHE A 132 7.93 4.30 16.58
CA PHE A 132 8.86 3.22 16.96
C PHE A 132 9.92 3.70 17.94
N ASP A 133 10.15 2.89 18.97
CA ASP A 133 11.24 3.07 19.93
C ASP A 133 12.35 2.06 19.60
N PRO A 134 13.52 2.51 19.11
CA PRO A 134 14.63 1.62 18.76
C PRO A 134 15.17 0.79 19.93
N GLY A 135 15.04 1.30 21.16
CA GLY A 135 15.82 0.84 22.29
C GLY A 135 17.33 1.08 22.10
N PRO A 136 18.18 0.58 23.02
CA PRO A 136 19.62 0.83 23.00
C PRO A 136 20.32 0.36 21.72
N ILE A 137 21.16 1.24 21.16
CA ILE A 137 22.03 0.97 20.02
C ILE A 137 23.50 1.25 20.37
N SER A 138 24.41 0.63 19.61
CA SER A 138 25.87 0.80 19.76
C SER A 138 26.57 1.21 18.46
N VAL A 139 25.82 1.31 17.36
CA VAL A 139 26.30 1.76 16.04
C VAL A 139 25.22 2.62 15.39
N THR A 140 25.63 3.60 14.59
CA THR A 140 24.70 4.39 13.78
C THR A 140 23.74 3.49 13.01
N THR A 141 22.45 3.67 13.26
CA THR A 141 21.39 2.85 12.69
C THR A 141 20.36 3.74 12.02
N TYR A 142 19.96 3.37 10.82
CA TYR A 142 18.94 4.05 10.04
C TYR A 142 17.64 3.27 10.12
N PHE A 143 16.53 3.98 10.32
CA PHE A 143 15.20 3.41 10.45
C PHE A 143 14.27 3.97 9.38
N ARG A 144 13.36 3.14 8.89
CA ARG A 144 12.31 3.55 7.97
C ARG A 144 11.03 2.79 8.28
N ARG A 145 9.90 3.48 8.18
CA ARG A 145 8.59 2.85 8.32
C ARG A 145 8.05 2.49 6.96
N CYS A 146 7.59 1.26 6.80
CA CYS A 146 6.86 0.82 5.62
C CYS A 146 5.39 0.59 6.01
N ALA A 147 4.49 1.04 5.15
CA ALA A 147 3.05 0.97 5.37
C ALA A 147 2.32 0.31 4.20
N ARG A 148 1.19 -0.32 4.50
CA ARG A 148 0.23 -0.83 3.52
C ARG A 148 -1.20 -0.68 4.02
N ARG A 149 -2.16 -0.89 3.12
CA ARG A 149 -3.55 -1.12 3.50
C ARG A 149 -3.79 -2.57 3.89
N SER A 150 -4.69 -2.80 4.84
CA SER A 150 -5.06 -4.15 5.26
C SER A 150 -5.61 -4.96 4.08
N GLY A 151 -5.14 -6.20 3.96
CA GLY A 151 -5.43 -7.06 2.81
C GLY A 151 -4.45 -6.91 1.63
N CYS A 152 -3.61 -5.87 1.61
CA CYS A 152 -2.49 -5.81 0.66
C CYS A 152 -1.34 -6.69 1.12
N THR A 153 -0.61 -7.28 0.18
CA THR A 153 0.60 -8.07 0.49
C THR A 153 1.81 -7.18 0.71
N ASP A 154 1.95 -6.16 -0.13
CA ASP A 154 3.20 -5.41 -0.23
C ASP A 154 3.14 -4.11 0.58
N TYR A 155 4.22 -3.84 1.32
CA TYR A 155 4.45 -2.58 2.01
C TYR A 155 5.08 -1.57 1.05
N VAL A 156 4.24 -0.82 0.34
CA VAL A 156 4.67 0.13 -0.70
C VAL A 156 4.81 1.57 -0.19
N GLY A 157 4.24 1.88 0.98
CA GLY A 157 4.31 3.22 1.57
C GLY A 157 5.53 3.39 2.46
N GLU A 158 6.67 3.73 1.89
CA GLU A 158 7.89 4.02 2.67
C GLU A 158 7.95 5.49 3.10
N SER A 159 8.29 5.75 4.38
CA SER A 159 8.55 7.09 4.89
C SER A 159 9.94 7.62 4.46
N ASN A 160 10.26 8.85 4.88
CA ASN A 160 11.67 9.27 4.97
C ASN A 160 12.47 8.36 5.92
N ILE A 161 13.79 8.39 5.76
CA ILE A 161 14.75 7.68 6.60
C ILE A 161 15.08 8.54 7.83
N ILE A 162 15.21 7.89 8.99
CA ILE A 162 15.63 8.49 10.25
C ILE A 162 16.98 7.93 10.66
N MET A 163 17.93 8.80 10.98
CA MET A 163 19.26 8.46 11.47
C MET A 163 19.31 8.57 13.00
N LYS A 164 19.69 7.47 13.65
CA LYS A 164 20.12 7.48 15.06
C LYS A 164 21.63 7.26 15.08
N GLU A 165 22.37 8.34 15.23
CA GLU A 165 23.83 8.31 15.27
C GLU A 165 24.31 7.97 16.68
N ALA A 166 25.07 6.90 16.79
CA ALA A 166 25.69 6.41 18.01
C ALA A 166 27.21 6.41 17.82
#